data_AF-A0A366CU83-F1
#
_entry.id   AF-A0A366CU83-F1
#
_cell.length_a   1.000
_cell.length_b   1.000
_cell.length_c   1.000
_cell.angle_alpha   90.00
_cell.angle_beta   90.00
_cell.angle_gamma   90.00
#
_symmetry.space_group_name_H-M   'P 1'
#
loop_
_entity.id
_entity.type
_entity.pdbx_description
1 polymer ?
#
loop_
_entity_poly.entity_id
_entity_poly.type
_entity_poly.pdbx_seq_one_letter_code
_entity_poly.pdbx_strand_id
1 'polypeptide(L)'
;MKKSLLAGAILLATLSSVSVAHGSCGDTNLHGYMQDIKSDMRQMSSAVKSGDFDTATEYVDQLIVSFQKSRNTHPHQFEMDGLEGEALAQQTEQYVELIDSTIKTLEDLNVALAENDKKAIRQLAGEMGKHRKVGHSTFKGSC
;
A
#
# COMPACT_ATOMS: atom_id res chain seq x y z
N MET A 1 -43.68 52.04 -39.51
CA MET A 1 -44.25 50.67 -39.44
C MET A 1 -43.24 49.68 -40.02
N LYS A 2 -42.70 48.79 -39.18
CA LYS A 2 -42.52 47.33 -39.40
C LYS A 2 -41.56 46.82 -38.32
N LYS A 3 -42.11 45.95 -37.48
CA LYS A 3 -41.44 45.19 -36.43
C LYS A 3 -40.69 44.04 -37.10
N SER A 4 -39.51 43.68 -36.60
CA SER A 4 -39.03 42.30 -36.55
C SER A 4 -37.92 42.18 -35.50
N LEU A 5 -38.23 41.42 -34.46
CA LEU A 5 -37.31 40.77 -33.52
C LEU A 5 -36.65 39.57 -34.23
N LEU A 6 -35.43 39.18 -33.83
CA LEU A 6 -34.82 37.83 -33.84
C LEU A 6 -33.36 38.01 -33.37
N ALA A 7 -33.03 37.77 -32.10
CA ALA A 7 -32.63 36.47 -31.52
C ALA A 7 -31.43 35.82 -32.23
N GLY A 8 -30.27 35.83 -31.58
CA GLY A 8 -29.04 35.21 -32.06
C GLY A 8 -27.96 35.19 -30.98
N ALA A 9 -28.19 34.45 -29.91
CA ALA A 9 -27.14 34.00 -29.01
C ALA A 9 -26.51 32.73 -29.59
N ILE A 10 -25.18 32.63 -29.64
CA ILE A 10 -24.40 31.42 -29.38
C ILE A 10 -23.01 31.90 -28.93
N LEU A 11 -22.78 31.84 -27.61
CA LEU A 11 -21.44 31.88 -27.03
C LEU A 11 -20.86 30.47 -27.16
N LEU A 12 -19.97 30.26 -28.12
CA LEU A 12 -19.15 29.05 -28.20
C LEU A 12 -18.01 29.15 -27.17
N ALA A 13 -18.32 28.87 -25.91
CA ALA A 13 -17.33 28.52 -24.91
C ALA A 13 -17.04 27.02 -25.06
N THR A 14 -16.02 26.67 -25.84
CA THR A 14 -15.46 25.32 -25.86
C THR A 14 -14.65 25.12 -24.58
N LEU A 15 -15.34 24.83 -23.48
CA LEU A 15 -14.73 24.23 -22.31
C LEU A 15 -14.40 22.79 -22.66
N SER A 16 -13.18 22.56 -23.16
CA SER A 16 -12.59 21.23 -23.23
C SER A 16 -12.36 20.76 -21.79
N SER A 17 -13.39 20.18 -21.19
CA SER A 17 -13.24 19.41 -19.96
C SER A 17 -12.39 18.20 -20.30
N VAL A 18 -11.08 18.28 -20.03
CA VAL A 18 -10.25 17.09 -19.87
C VAL A 18 -10.88 16.28 -18.74
N SER A 19 -11.74 15.35 -19.13
CA SER A 19 -12.27 14.34 -18.24
C SER A 19 -11.08 13.43 -17.97
N VAL A 20 -10.32 13.75 -16.93
CA VAL A 20 -9.35 12.81 -16.37
C VAL A 20 -10.21 11.66 -15.88
N ALA A 21 -10.27 10.59 -16.67
CA ALA A 21 -10.85 9.34 -16.24
C ALA A 21 -10.01 8.90 -15.04
N HIS A 22 -10.46 9.21 -13.84
CA HIS A 22 -9.92 8.65 -12.61
C HIS A 22 -10.26 7.16 -12.72
N GLY A 23 -9.29 6.37 -13.20
CA GLY A 23 -9.45 4.92 -13.33
C GLY A 23 -9.97 4.40 -12.01
N SER A 24 -11.03 3.59 -12.07
CA SER A 24 -11.46 2.84 -10.88
C SER A 24 -10.27 1.98 -10.49
N CYS A 25 -9.58 2.38 -9.42
CA CYS A 25 -8.63 1.50 -8.76
C CYS A 25 -9.48 0.42 -8.12
N GLY A 26 -9.77 -0.61 -8.90
CA GLY A 26 -10.63 -1.70 -8.51
C GLY A 26 -10.09 -2.36 -7.25
N ASP A 27 -10.96 -3.13 -6.59
CA ASP A 27 -10.55 -4.06 -5.54
C ASP A 27 -9.60 -5.10 -6.16
N THR A 28 -8.30 -4.82 -6.08
CA THR A 28 -7.25 -5.79 -6.41
C THR A 28 -7.01 -6.69 -5.20
N ASN A 29 -6.51 -7.90 -5.44
CA ASN A 29 -6.07 -8.78 -4.35
C ASN A 29 -5.02 -8.07 -3.47
N LEU A 30 -4.12 -7.30 -4.09
CA LEU A 30 -3.14 -6.49 -3.37
C LEU A 30 -3.80 -5.45 -2.46
N HIS A 31 -4.86 -4.78 -2.91
CA HIS A 31 -5.61 -3.85 -2.06
C HIS A 31 -6.14 -4.56 -0.81
N GLY A 32 -6.79 -5.71 -0.99
CA GLY A 32 -7.28 -6.53 0.13
C GLY A 32 -6.18 -6.88 1.12
N TYR A 33 -5.06 -7.44 0.64
CA TYR A 33 -3.92 -7.77 1.49
C TYR A 33 -3.33 -6.55 2.21
N MET A 34 -3.30 -5.37 1.56
CA MET A 34 -2.83 -4.15 2.20
C MET A 34 -3.77 -3.62 3.29
N GLN A 35 -5.09 -3.87 3.19
CA GLN A 35 -6.01 -3.57 4.29
C GLN A 35 -5.79 -4.51 5.48
N ASP A 36 -5.62 -5.80 5.20
CA ASP A 36 -5.33 -6.81 6.23
C ASP A 36 -4.01 -6.47 6.95
N ILE A 37 -2.93 -6.26 6.20
CA ILE A 37 -1.63 -5.85 6.75
C ILE A 37 -1.76 -4.59 7.61
N LYS A 38 -2.50 -3.58 7.14
CA LYS A 38 -2.71 -2.35 7.92
C LYS A 38 -3.44 -2.62 9.23
N SER A 39 -4.46 -3.48 9.21
CA SER A 39 -5.20 -3.88 10.41
C SER A 39 -4.28 -4.63 11.38
N ASP A 40 -3.62 -5.68 10.90
CA ASP A 40 -2.80 -6.56 11.73
C ASP A 40 -1.58 -5.83 12.30
N MET A 41 -0.95 -4.93 11.54
CA MET A 41 0.11 -4.07 12.06
C MET A 41 -0.35 -3.20 13.24
N ARG A 42 -1.60 -2.70 13.21
CA ARG A 42 -2.16 -1.91 14.32
C ARG A 42 -2.41 -2.79 15.53
N GLN A 43 -2.98 -3.97 15.32
CA GLN A 43 -3.28 -4.91 16.39
C GLN A 43 -2.01 -5.45 17.04
N MET A 44 -1.03 -5.90 16.25
CA MET A 44 0.32 -6.25 16.71
C MET A 44 0.95 -5.14 17.53
N SER A 45 0.92 -3.89 17.03
CA SER A 45 1.47 -2.75 17.76
C SER A 45 0.77 -2.51 19.10
N SER A 46 -0.55 -2.74 19.16
CA SER A 46 -1.32 -2.64 20.40
C SER A 46 -0.91 -3.72 21.39
N ALA A 47 -0.83 -4.98 20.95
CA ALA A 47 -0.45 -6.12 21.76
C ALA A 47 0.98 -5.98 22.35
N VAL A 48 1.94 -5.56 21.51
CA VAL A 48 3.31 -5.23 21.97
C VAL A 48 3.31 -4.15 23.04
N LYS A 49 2.47 -3.11 22.92
CA LYS A 49 2.39 -2.02 23.91
C LYS A 49 1.74 -2.45 25.22
N SER A 50 0.77 -3.36 25.18
CA SER A 50 0.14 -3.93 26.39
C SER A 50 0.97 -5.03 27.04
N GLY A 51 2.05 -5.50 26.40
CA GLY A 51 2.86 -6.62 26.87
C GLY A 51 2.20 -7.98 26.64
N ASP A 52 1.19 -8.04 25.78
CA ASP A 52 0.53 -9.28 25.37
C ASP A 52 1.28 -9.86 24.18
N PHE A 53 2.35 -10.61 24.47
CA PHE A 53 3.24 -11.13 23.43
C PHE A 53 2.68 -12.34 22.70
N ASP A 54 1.79 -13.11 23.33
CA ASP A 54 1.11 -14.22 22.67
C ASP A 54 0.22 -13.69 21.53
N THR A 55 -0.62 -12.69 21.83
CA THR A 55 -1.43 -12.00 20.82
C THR A 55 -0.55 -11.29 19.78
N ALA A 56 0.58 -10.71 20.19
CA ALA A 56 1.50 -10.07 19.24
C ALA A 56 2.06 -11.09 18.23
N THR A 57 2.46 -12.28 18.69
CA THR A 57 2.95 -13.38 17.84
C THR A 57 1.90 -13.84 16.83
N GLU A 58 0.64 -13.98 17.25
CA GLU A 58 -0.45 -14.34 16.32
C GLU A 58 -0.59 -13.33 15.17
N TYR A 59 -0.52 -12.03 15.47
CA TYR A 59 -0.57 -10.99 14.44
C TYR A 59 0.70 -10.94 13.59
N VAL A 60 1.88 -11.25 14.14
CA VAL A 60 3.11 -11.37 13.35
C VAL A 60 2.99 -12.49 12.32
N ASP A 61 2.44 -13.65 12.70
CA ASP A 61 2.22 -14.78 11.79
C ASP A 61 1.22 -14.42 10.67
N GLN A 62 0.13 -13.74 11.01
CA GLN A 62 -0.84 -13.23 10.03
C GLN A 62 -0.22 -12.23 9.06
N LEU A 63 0.64 -11.34 9.55
CA LEU A 63 1.38 -10.39 8.73
C LEU A 63 2.32 -11.11 7.76
N ILE A 64 3.07 -12.11 8.21
CA ILE A 64 3.96 -12.90 7.35
C ILE A 64 3.16 -13.53 6.20
N VAL A 65 2.03 -14.18 6.50
CA VAL A 65 1.16 -14.79 5.48
C VAL A 65 0.65 -13.74 4.48
N SER A 66 0.24 -12.58 4.95
CA SER A 66 -0.27 -11.51 4.09
C SER A 66 0.83 -10.92 3.19
N PHE A 67 2.04 -10.74 3.72
CA PHE A 67 3.20 -10.29 2.94
C PHE A 67 3.63 -11.34 1.90
N GLN A 68 3.60 -12.63 2.24
CA GLN A 68 3.86 -13.71 1.29
C GLN A 68 2.83 -13.73 0.14
N LYS A 69 1.56 -13.46 0.45
CA LYS A 69 0.51 -13.31 -0.57
C LYS A 69 0.76 -12.08 -1.45
N SER A 70 1.09 -10.94 -0.85
CA SER A 70 1.35 -9.71 -1.62
C SER A 70 2.59 -9.82 -2.51
N ARG A 71 3.61 -10.58 -2.10
CA ARG A 71 4.86 -10.78 -2.86
C ARG A 71 4.64 -11.19 -4.32
N ASN A 72 3.59 -11.96 -4.57
CA ASN A 72 3.28 -12.51 -5.89
C ASN A 72 2.24 -11.66 -6.66
N THR A 73 1.96 -10.45 -6.19
CA THR A 73 1.04 -9.52 -6.85
C THR A 73 1.80 -8.45 -7.62
N HIS A 74 1.10 -7.83 -8.58
CA HIS A 74 1.61 -6.71 -9.36
C HIS A 74 1.02 -5.40 -8.81
N PRO A 75 1.85 -4.47 -8.28
CA PRO A 75 1.38 -3.15 -7.88
C PRO A 75 0.76 -2.40 -9.06
N HIS A 76 -0.50 -1.96 -8.91
CA HIS A 76 -1.19 -1.18 -9.95
C HIS A 76 -0.45 0.13 -10.29
N GLN A 77 0.34 0.67 -9.35
CA GLN A 77 1.20 1.82 -9.59
C GLN A 77 2.16 1.59 -10.78
N PHE A 78 2.61 0.35 -11.02
CA PHE A 78 3.48 0.03 -12.16
C PHE A 78 2.77 0.22 -13.50
N GLU A 79 1.49 -0.14 -13.58
CA GLU A 79 0.64 0.11 -14.76
C GLU A 79 0.39 1.61 -14.94
N MET A 80 0.13 2.33 -13.85
CA MET A 80 -0.08 3.78 -13.87
C MET A 80 1.16 4.55 -14.34
N ASP A 81 2.34 4.07 -13.96
CA ASP A 81 3.62 4.65 -14.38
C ASP A 81 4.04 4.19 -15.78
N GLY A 82 3.29 3.27 -16.41
CA GLY A 82 3.59 2.75 -17.74
C GLY A 82 4.93 2.00 -17.81
N LEU A 83 5.29 1.31 -16.73
CA LEU A 83 6.56 0.59 -16.65
C LEU A 83 6.55 -0.65 -17.54
N GLU A 84 7.62 -0.81 -18.33
CA GLU A 84 7.80 -1.93 -19.24
C GLU A 84 9.27 -2.37 -19.26
N GLY A 85 9.54 -3.58 -19.76
CA GLY A 85 10.90 -4.10 -19.98
C GLY A 85 11.80 -4.06 -18.74
N GLU A 86 13.01 -3.51 -18.87
CA GLU A 86 14.00 -3.44 -17.79
C GLU A 86 13.52 -2.59 -16.60
N ALA A 87 12.78 -1.50 -16.85
CA ALA A 87 12.26 -0.64 -15.79
C ALA A 87 11.23 -1.38 -14.93
N LEU A 88 10.34 -2.15 -15.56
CA LEU A 88 9.39 -2.98 -14.84
C LEU A 88 10.09 -4.11 -14.05
N ALA A 89 11.09 -4.75 -14.65
CA ALA A 89 11.86 -5.79 -13.98
C ALA A 89 12.55 -5.25 -12.72
N GLN A 90 13.21 -4.10 -12.82
CA GLN A 90 13.88 -3.45 -11.69
C GLN A 90 12.90 -3.05 -10.57
N GLN A 91 11.75 -2.48 -10.91
CA GLN A 91 10.75 -2.11 -9.90
C GLN A 91 10.09 -3.32 -9.24
N THR A 92 9.90 -4.41 -10.00
CA THR A 92 9.42 -5.68 -9.47
C THR A 92 10.42 -6.29 -8.49
N GLU A 93 11.72 -6.26 -8.82
CA GLU A 93 12.78 -6.71 -7.91
C GLU A 93 12.77 -5.90 -6.61
N GLN A 94 12.73 -4.57 -6.68
CA GLN A 94 12.66 -3.70 -5.49
C GLN A 94 11.41 -3.96 -4.63
N TYR A 95 10.27 -4.24 -5.26
CA TYR A 95 9.04 -4.61 -4.56
C TYR A 95 9.20 -5.92 -3.79
N VAL A 96 9.75 -6.94 -4.45
CA VAL A 96 10.01 -8.25 -3.85
C VAL A 96 11.03 -8.15 -2.72
N GLU A 97 12.13 -7.42 -2.90
CA GLU A 97 13.16 -7.21 -1.88
C GLU A 97 12.60 -6.53 -0.63
N LEU A 98 11.75 -5.50 -0.80
CA LEU A 98 11.11 -4.84 0.34
C LEU A 98 10.22 -5.81 1.12
N ILE A 99 9.46 -6.65 0.42
CA ILE A 99 8.60 -7.65 1.06
C ILE A 99 9.44 -8.70 1.79
N ASP A 100 10.48 -9.23 1.16
CA ASP A 100 11.36 -10.24 1.76
C ASP A 100 12.07 -9.70 3.00
N SER A 101 12.55 -8.45 2.95
CA SER A 101 13.11 -7.75 4.12
C SER A 101 12.07 -7.55 5.24
N THR A 102 10.82 -7.27 4.87
CA THR A 102 9.72 -7.12 5.83
C THR A 102 9.36 -8.44 6.50
N ILE A 103 9.29 -9.53 5.75
CA ILE A 103 9.08 -10.88 6.30
C ILE A 103 10.22 -11.23 7.25
N LYS A 104 11.47 -10.98 6.87
CA LYS A 104 12.61 -11.25 7.75
C LYS A 104 12.55 -10.46 9.06
N THR A 105 12.12 -9.21 9.01
CA THR A 105 11.94 -8.37 10.21
C THR A 105 10.83 -8.92 11.12
N LEU A 106 9.76 -9.46 10.54
CA LEU A 106 8.68 -10.12 11.28
C LEU A 106 9.14 -11.43 11.92
N GLU A 107 9.91 -12.24 11.21
CA GLU A 107 10.53 -13.46 11.76
C GLU A 107 11.44 -13.14 12.94
N ASP A 108 12.27 -12.11 12.82
CA ASP A 108 13.12 -11.64 13.92
C ASP A 108 12.29 -11.10 15.09
N LEU A 109 11.15 -10.47 14.81
CA LEU A 109 10.23 -9.99 15.85
C LEU A 109 9.61 -11.17 16.60
N ASN A 110 9.24 -12.25 15.92
CA ASN A 110 8.75 -13.48 16.55
C ASN A 110 9.79 -14.08 17.51
N VAL A 111 11.05 -14.14 17.10
CA VAL A 111 12.14 -14.59 17.99
C VAL A 111 12.25 -13.69 19.21
N ALA A 112 12.26 -12.37 19.01
CA ALA A 112 12.35 -11.40 20.10
C ALA A 112 11.16 -11.46 21.07
N LEU A 113 9.94 -11.72 20.57
CA LEU A 113 8.74 -11.92 21.37
C LEU A 113 8.86 -13.17 22.24
N ALA A 114 9.29 -14.29 21.67
CA ALA A 114 9.49 -15.56 22.38
C ALA A 114 10.56 -15.45 23.48
N GLU A 115 11.64 -14.70 23.22
CA GLU A 115 12.72 -14.44 24.19
C GLU A 115 12.39 -13.31 25.18
N ASN A 116 11.27 -12.61 24.99
CA ASN A 116 10.90 -11.41 25.75
C ASN A 116 12.01 -10.34 25.73
N ASP A 117 12.74 -10.22 24.61
CA ASP A 117 13.74 -9.18 24.40
C ASP A 117 13.05 -7.86 24.06
N LYS A 118 12.66 -7.13 25.11
CA LYS A 118 11.96 -5.83 25.00
C LYS A 118 12.73 -4.80 24.17
N LYS A 119 14.06 -4.87 24.15
CA LYS A 119 14.88 -3.94 23.35
C LYS A 119 14.76 -4.30 21.86
N ALA A 120 14.94 -5.57 21.52
CA ALA A 120 14.78 -6.06 20.15
C ALA A 120 13.35 -5.86 19.64
N ILE A 121 12.32 -6.20 20.44
CA ILE A 121 10.90 -5.97 20.12
C ILE A 121 10.66 -4.51 19.73
N ARG A 122 11.14 -3.55 20.54
CA ARG A 122 10.97 -2.11 20.26
C ARG A 122 11.68 -1.69 18.98
N GLN A 123 12.90 -2.18 18.75
CA GLN A 123 13.68 -1.87 17.56
C GLN A 123 12.98 -2.39 16.29
N LEU A 124 12.59 -3.67 16.29
CA LEU A 124 11.98 -4.35 15.16
C LEU A 124 10.59 -3.80 14.85
N ALA A 125 9.77 -3.51 15.86
CA ALA A 125 8.49 -2.83 15.66
C ALA A 125 8.67 -1.42 15.05
N GLY A 126 9.76 -0.73 15.37
CA GLY A 126 10.14 0.54 14.73
C GLY A 126 10.53 0.36 13.27
N GLU A 127 11.30 -0.68 12.95
CA GLU A 127 11.72 -1.03 11.59
C GLU A 127 10.51 -1.36 10.70
N MET A 128 9.54 -2.12 11.22
CA MET A 128 8.26 -2.38 10.54
C MET A 128 7.54 -1.09 10.13
N GLY A 129 7.59 -0.06 10.98
CA GLY A 129 7.06 1.27 10.65
C GLY A 129 7.76 1.95 9.48
N LYS A 130 9.09 1.74 9.35
CA LYS A 130 9.88 2.26 8.22
C LYS A 130 9.55 1.51 6.94
N HIS A 131 9.51 0.17 6.98
CA HIS A 131 9.15 -0.65 5.81
C HIS A 131 7.77 -0.27 5.27
N ARG A 132 6.77 -0.11 6.16
CA ARG A 132 5.44 0.39 5.77
C ARG A 132 5.51 1.74 5.07
N LYS A 133 6.32 2.67 5.59
CA LYS A 133 6.47 4.00 4.99
C LYS A 133 7.08 3.90 3.60
N VAL A 134 8.16 3.15 3.42
CA VAL A 134 8.83 2.93 2.13
C VAL A 134 7.86 2.28 1.15
N GLY A 135 7.21 1.19 1.53
CA GLY A 135 6.28 0.49 0.65
C GLY A 135 5.11 1.38 0.20
N HIS A 136 4.55 2.15 1.12
CA HIS A 136 3.47 3.09 0.79
C HIS A 136 3.93 4.24 -0.10
N SER A 137 5.13 4.78 0.11
CA SER A 137 5.64 5.89 -0.71
C SER A 137 6.05 5.47 -2.12
N THR A 138 6.49 4.22 -2.28
CA THR A 138 7.05 3.73 -3.53
C THR A 138 6.01 3.00 -4.39
N PHE A 139 5.15 2.18 -3.78
CA PHE A 139 4.33 1.22 -4.52
C PHE A 139 2.82 1.47 -4.44
N LYS A 140 2.38 2.46 -3.67
CA LYS A 140 0.95 2.77 -3.60
C LYS A 140 0.53 3.69 -4.76
N GLY A 141 -0.52 3.28 -5.45
CA GLY A 141 -1.31 4.09 -6.37
C GLY A 141 -1.61 5.51 -5.85
N SER A 142 -1.70 6.49 -6.76
CA SER A 142 -2.29 7.82 -6.44
C SER A 142 -3.82 7.81 -6.32
N CYS A 143 -4.39 6.61 -6.38
CA CYS A 143 -5.73 6.23 -5.96
C CYS A 143 -5.65 5.35 -4.70
#